data_AF-X1DEV4-F1
#
_entry.id   AF-X1DEV4-F1
#
_cell.length_a   1.000
_cell.length_b   1.000
_cell.length_c   1.000
_cell.angle_alpha   90.00
_cell.angle_beta   90.00
_cell.angle_gamma   90.00
#
_symmetry.space_group_name_H-M   'P 1'
#
loop_
_entity.id
_entity.type
_entity.pdbx_description
1 polymer ?
#
loop_
_entity_poly.entity_id
_entity_poly.type
_entity_poly.pdbx_seq_one_letter_code
_entity_poly.pdbx_strand_id
1 'polypeptide(L)'
;MTFSEVEVASEFYSELRGDPPSEEEIVSDRDFGWIKYYKLMPVTFGFEIEQLDTDVCDQLRFAYPWHYDGSGPYETALPPSTYPGRKLKGFIDTCRNTPGCTWAWKSEISHPRAHGQKSGCGSHIHFRPRKDVDYISAQWVEAWTSAFNTLVETVPLMLPMFCYGLEDQQVFTFRGQALYWAKIIKRRVSNTTTRRFIDLSYIGHPYDAVAWNRKIVEKPLTIEMRLNETHPAIAYELAILLNRIIRKCYERGFISPKLEDRNRVIDQIVRVTSRSIERNENLYTLLEMVEDISFMPGREIPLLNRGYPNYLELFKDILRNY
;
A
#
# COMPACT_ATOMS: atom_id res chain seq x y z
N MET A 1 -33.73 13.70 6.96
CA MET A 1 -32.75 13.89 5.88
C MET A 1 -33.50 14.32 4.63
N THR A 2 -33.11 15.44 4.04
CA THR A 2 -33.61 15.87 2.73
C THR A 2 -32.98 15.01 1.62
N PHE A 3 -33.57 14.98 0.41
CA PHE A 3 -32.99 14.24 -0.73
C PHE A 3 -31.54 14.66 -1.03
N SER A 4 -31.23 15.95 -0.92
CA SER A 4 -29.88 16.50 -1.10
C SER A 4 -28.89 15.98 -0.04
N GLU A 5 -29.31 15.81 1.21
CA GLU A 5 -28.46 15.26 2.27
C GLU A 5 -28.20 13.76 2.10
N VAL A 6 -29.14 13.01 1.52
CA VAL A 6 -28.96 11.58 1.21
C VAL A 6 -27.99 11.40 0.03
N GLU A 7 -28.06 12.26 -0.99
CA GLU A 7 -27.11 12.23 -2.11
C GLU A 7 -25.70 12.58 -1.65
N VAL A 8 -25.54 13.67 -0.88
CA VAL A 8 -24.24 14.08 -0.31
C VAL A 8 -23.71 13.01 0.65
N ALA A 9 -24.57 12.42 1.48
CA ALA A 9 -24.16 11.32 2.36
C ALA A 9 -23.81 10.04 1.57
N SER A 10 -24.55 9.73 0.51
CA SER A 10 -24.23 8.59 -0.35
C SER A 10 -22.90 8.81 -1.05
N GLU A 11 -22.61 10.00 -1.58
CA GLU A 11 -21.33 10.32 -2.21
C GLU A 11 -20.18 10.27 -1.20
N PHE A 12 -20.32 10.95 -0.06
CA PHE A 12 -19.26 11.07 0.94
C PHE A 12 -19.02 9.77 1.73
N TYR A 13 -20.06 8.96 1.94
CA TYR A 13 -20.00 7.75 2.79
C TYR A 13 -20.04 6.42 2.04
N SER A 14 -20.48 6.37 0.77
CA SER A 14 -20.27 5.17 -0.07
C SER A 14 -18.78 4.90 -0.30
N GLU A 15 -17.96 5.96 -0.19
CA GLU A 15 -16.52 5.96 -0.35
C GLU A 15 -15.76 6.26 0.96
N LEU A 16 -16.41 6.16 2.12
CA LEU A 16 -15.78 6.55 3.39
C LEU A 16 -14.37 5.94 3.50
N ARG A 17 -13.42 6.82 3.81
CA ARG A 17 -11.96 6.63 3.76
C ARG A 17 -11.44 5.65 4.81
N GLY A 18 -12.22 4.67 5.28
CA GLY A 18 -11.85 3.88 6.44
C GLY A 18 -12.88 2.97 7.07
N ASP A 19 -12.81 2.81 8.40
CA ASP A 19 -13.76 2.05 9.24
C ASP A 19 -15.10 2.76 9.39
N PRO A 20 -16.17 2.04 9.79
CA PRO A 20 -17.37 2.71 10.27
C PRO A 20 -17.05 3.47 11.58
N PRO A 21 -17.81 4.53 11.89
CA PRO A 21 -17.69 5.20 13.19
C PRO A 21 -17.87 4.21 14.35
N SER A 22 -17.12 4.39 15.44
CA SER A 22 -17.30 3.60 16.67
C SER A 22 -18.61 3.97 17.37
N GLU A 23 -19.13 3.12 18.25
CA GLU A 23 -20.38 3.42 18.98
C GLU A 23 -20.32 4.76 19.71
N GLU A 24 -19.14 5.15 20.22
CA GLU A 24 -18.92 6.43 20.90
C GLU A 24 -18.83 7.64 19.94
N GLU A 25 -18.54 7.40 18.65
CA GLU A 25 -18.54 8.42 17.60
C GLU A 25 -19.94 8.62 16.99
N ILE A 26 -20.88 7.69 17.24
CA ILE A 26 -22.27 7.79 16.83
C ILE A 26 -23.01 8.62 17.87
N VAL A 27 -22.96 9.94 17.73
CA VAL A 27 -23.54 10.89 18.69
C VAL A 27 -24.85 11.50 18.22
N SER A 28 -25.32 11.13 17.02
CA SER A 28 -26.57 11.64 16.44
C SER A 28 -27.27 10.65 15.50
N ASP A 29 -28.58 10.85 15.30
CA ASP A 29 -29.38 10.12 14.29
C ASP A 29 -28.83 10.27 12.87
N ARG A 30 -28.05 11.34 12.63
CA ARG A 30 -27.36 11.59 11.37
C ARG A 30 -26.21 10.60 11.16
N ASP A 31 -25.45 10.31 12.21
CA ASP A 31 -24.36 9.32 12.20
C ASP A 31 -24.88 7.90 11.95
N PHE A 32 -26.04 7.56 12.52
CA PHE A 32 -26.75 6.30 12.23
C PHE A 32 -27.18 6.20 10.76
N GLY A 33 -27.66 7.31 10.18
CA GLY A 33 -28.00 7.39 8.76
C GLY A 33 -26.82 7.07 7.83
N TRP A 34 -25.60 7.40 8.26
CA TRP A 34 -24.37 7.23 7.49
C TRP A 34 -23.83 5.81 7.51
N ILE A 35 -23.95 5.11 8.64
CA ILE A 35 -23.59 3.68 8.76
C ILE A 35 -24.36 2.83 7.74
N LYS A 36 -25.61 3.20 7.44
CA LYS A 36 -26.44 2.49 6.47
C LYS A 36 -25.83 2.43 5.07
N TYR A 37 -25.03 3.43 4.69
CA TYR A 37 -24.40 3.52 3.36
C TYR A 37 -22.92 3.12 3.37
N TYR A 38 -22.37 2.83 4.55
CA TYR A 38 -20.99 2.46 4.72
C TYR A 38 -20.72 1.09 4.08
N LYS A 39 -19.77 1.06 3.13
CA LYS A 39 -19.27 -0.18 2.52
C LYS A 39 -17.96 -0.58 3.18
N LEU A 40 -17.96 -1.76 3.81
CA LEU A 40 -16.76 -2.36 4.40
C LEU A 40 -15.62 -2.51 3.36
N MET A 41 -14.40 -2.19 3.78
CA MET A 41 -13.19 -2.47 3.01
C MET A 41 -13.06 -3.98 2.73
N PRO A 42 -12.82 -4.43 1.48
CA PRO A 42 -12.71 -5.85 1.13
C PRO A 42 -11.48 -6.57 1.71
N VAL A 43 -10.44 -5.81 2.05
CA VAL A 43 -9.24 -6.34 2.70
C VAL A 43 -9.01 -5.57 4.00
N THR A 44 -8.61 -6.27 5.06
CA THR A 44 -7.97 -5.62 6.20
C THR A 44 -6.53 -5.31 5.85
N PHE A 45 -5.94 -4.37 6.60
CA PHE A 45 -4.52 -4.10 6.48
C PHE A 45 -3.85 -3.94 7.84
N GLY A 46 -2.65 -4.51 7.95
CA GLY A 46 -1.68 -4.24 9.02
C GLY A 46 -0.61 -3.30 8.51
N PHE A 47 0.16 -2.71 9.42
CA PHE A 47 1.19 -1.74 9.10
C PHE A 47 2.43 -2.00 9.93
N GLU A 48 3.60 -2.12 9.30
CA GLU A 48 4.90 -2.13 9.98
C GLU A 48 5.63 -0.84 9.61
N ILE A 49 6.23 -0.16 10.59
CA ILE A 49 7.05 1.05 10.38
C ILE A 49 8.43 0.75 10.92
N GLU A 50 9.44 0.76 10.06
CA GLU A 50 10.83 0.45 10.40
C GLU A 50 11.66 1.73 10.49
N GLN A 51 12.30 1.99 11.64
CA GLN A 51 13.15 3.17 11.88
C GLN A 51 14.30 2.84 12.87
N LEU A 52 15.39 3.59 12.82
CA LEU A 52 16.45 3.51 13.81
C LEU A 52 15.99 3.91 15.22
N ASP A 53 16.38 3.13 16.24
CA ASP A 53 15.98 3.35 17.64
C ASP A 53 16.30 4.75 18.16
N THR A 54 17.49 5.28 17.81
CA THR A 54 17.96 6.61 18.24
C THR A 54 17.26 7.77 17.53
N ASP A 55 16.56 7.49 16.44
CA ASP A 55 15.86 8.49 15.62
C ASP A 55 14.34 8.50 15.87
N VAL A 56 13.83 7.56 16.68
CA VAL A 56 12.44 7.59 17.15
C VAL A 56 12.35 8.57 18.32
N CYS A 57 11.52 9.60 18.17
CA CYS A 57 11.25 10.53 19.27
C CYS A 57 10.60 9.80 20.47
N ASP A 58 10.93 10.20 21.69
CA ASP A 58 10.45 9.53 22.91
C ASP A 58 8.92 9.40 22.94
N GLN A 59 8.17 10.42 22.51
CA GLN A 59 6.72 10.41 22.52
C GLN A 59 6.14 9.30 21.63
N LEU A 60 6.73 9.05 20.46
CA LEU A 60 6.34 7.93 19.60
C LEU A 60 6.80 6.59 20.18
N ARG A 61 8.00 6.56 20.79
CA ARG A 61 8.54 5.37 21.44
C ARG A 61 7.67 4.88 22.59
N PHE A 62 7.09 5.80 23.36
CA PHE A 62 6.18 5.48 24.47
C PHE A 62 4.75 5.20 24.01
N ALA A 63 4.27 5.85 22.94
CA ALA A 63 2.90 5.69 22.47
C ALA A 63 2.64 4.36 21.74
N TYR A 64 3.68 3.74 21.19
CA TYR A 64 3.59 2.54 20.37
C TYR A 64 4.55 1.44 20.85
N PRO A 65 4.18 0.15 20.72
CA PRO A 65 5.11 -0.93 21.01
C PRO A 65 6.18 -1.02 19.91
N TRP A 66 7.44 -0.91 20.29
CA TRP A 66 8.60 -1.05 19.40
C TRP A 66 9.35 -2.34 19.70
N HIS A 67 9.83 -3.00 18.65
CA HIS A 67 10.55 -4.26 18.75
C HIS A 67 11.60 -4.40 17.64
N TYR A 68 12.53 -5.33 17.81
CA TYR A 68 13.53 -5.69 16.81
C TYR A 68 13.38 -7.18 16.48
N ASP A 69 13.07 -7.51 15.23
CA ASP A 69 12.82 -8.87 14.78
C ASP A 69 14.06 -9.57 14.19
N GLY A 70 15.19 -8.85 14.11
CA GLY A 70 16.47 -9.38 13.62
C GLY A 70 16.71 -9.24 12.12
N SER A 71 15.84 -8.54 11.37
CA SER A 71 15.95 -8.38 9.91
C SER A 71 16.19 -6.95 9.40
N GLY A 72 16.04 -5.93 10.26
CA GLY A 72 16.14 -4.52 9.86
C GLY A 72 16.20 -3.56 11.05
N PRO A 73 15.86 -2.27 10.88
CA PRO A 73 15.71 -1.31 11.97
C PRO A 73 14.64 -1.73 13.02
N TYR A 74 14.47 -0.94 14.09
CA TYR A 74 13.37 -1.17 15.02
C TYR A 74 12.04 -0.98 14.32
N GLU A 75 11.07 -1.85 14.60
CA GLU A 75 9.75 -1.81 14.00
C GLU A 75 8.65 -1.60 15.04
N THR A 76 7.63 -0.84 14.66
CA THR A 76 6.32 -0.90 15.32
C THR A 76 5.32 -1.49 14.34
N ALA A 77 4.46 -2.38 14.85
CA ALA A 77 3.51 -3.11 14.03
C ALA A 77 2.08 -2.92 14.54
N LEU A 78 1.17 -2.59 13.62
CA LEU A 78 -0.26 -2.65 13.84
C LEU A 78 -0.78 -3.97 13.27
N PRO A 79 -1.50 -4.79 14.06
CA PRO A 79 -2.07 -6.02 13.54
C PRO A 79 -3.07 -5.71 12.42
N PRO A 80 -3.29 -6.66 11.48
CA PRO A 80 -4.35 -6.52 10.50
C PRO A 80 -5.69 -6.26 11.19
N SER A 81 -6.24 -5.07 10.98
CA SER A 81 -7.48 -4.62 11.60
C SER A 81 -8.47 -4.13 10.53
N THR A 82 -9.74 -3.98 10.91
CA THR A 82 -10.84 -3.57 10.02
C THR A 82 -10.54 -2.22 9.35
N TYR A 83 -9.86 -1.31 10.07
CA TYR A 83 -9.09 -0.20 9.52
C TYR A 83 -8.13 0.39 10.59
N PRO A 84 -6.81 0.41 10.35
CA PRO A 84 -5.84 0.97 11.30
C PRO A 84 -5.79 2.50 11.30
N GLY A 85 -6.65 3.18 10.54
CA GLY A 85 -6.55 4.62 10.28
C GLY A 85 -6.60 5.51 11.51
N ARG A 86 -7.36 5.16 12.55
CA ARG A 86 -7.32 5.92 13.82
C ARG A 86 -5.94 5.86 14.48
N LYS A 87 -5.30 4.69 14.46
CA LYS A 87 -3.96 4.48 15.04
C LYS A 87 -2.89 5.17 14.21
N LEU A 88 -2.95 5.06 12.89
CA LEU A 88 -2.02 5.76 11.99
C LEU A 88 -2.24 7.27 12.02
N LYS A 89 -3.48 7.75 12.07
CA LYS A 89 -3.78 9.17 12.28
C LYS A 89 -3.23 9.67 13.61
N GLY A 90 -3.43 8.93 14.70
CA GLY A 90 -2.82 9.26 15.99
C GLY A 90 -1.31 9.33 15.91
N PHE A 91 -0.65 8.40 15.20
CA PHE A 91 0.79 8.42 14.96
C PHE A 91 1.21 9.69 14.22
N ILE A 92 0.53 10.00 13.11
CA ILE A 92 0.79 11.18 12.27
C ILE A 92 0.57 12.48 13.05
N ASP A 93 -0.52 12.55 13.81
CA ASP A 93 -0.86 13.71 14.63
C ASP A 93 0.16 13.92 15.75
N THR A 94 0.68 12.85 16.35
CA THR A 94 1.77 12.95 17.34
C THR A 94 3.01 13.55 16.70
N CYS A 95 3.45 13.06 15.53
CA CYS A 95 4.57 13.64 14.78
C CYS A 95 4.33 15.11 14.43
N ARG A 96 3.12 15.45 13.97
CA ARG A 96 2.80 16.80 13.49
C ARG A 96 2.69 17.83 14.62
N ASN A 97 2.09 17.45 15.74
CA ASN A 97 1.66 18.39 16.78
C ASN A 97 2.61 18.45 17.98
N THR A 98 3.62 17.59 18.04
CA THR A 98 4.56 17.52 19.17
C THR A 98 5.86 18.24 18.81
N PRO A 99 6.20 19.37 19.47
CA PRO A 99 7.46 20.07 19.22
C PRO A 99 8.68 19.15 19.40
N GLY A 100 9.60 19.15 18.44
CA GLY A 100 10.81 18.32 18.47
C GLY A 100 10.61 16.86 18.01
N CYS A 101 9.37 16.38 17.87
CA CYS A 101 9.09 15.06 17.31
C CYS A 101 8.93 15.14 15.79
N THR A 102 10.04 15.35 15.07
CA THR A 102 10.03 15.36 13.60
C THR A 102 10.26 13.96 13.05
N TRP A 103 9.45 13.53 12.07
CA TRP A 103 9.67 12.25 11.38
C TRP A 103 10.63 12.45 10.20
N ALA A 104 11.92 12.37 10.48
CA ALA A 104 12.94 12.34 9.44
C ALA A 104 13.36 10.89 9.19
N TRP A 105 13.20 10.40 7.95
CA TRP A 105 13.81 9.13 7.56
C TRP A 105 15.33 9.28 7.60
N LYS A 106 15.98 8.65 8.57
CA LYS A 106 17.44 8.72 8.71
C LYS A 106 18.03 7.33 8.58
N SER A 107 19.14 7.29 7.86
CA SER A 107 20.04 6.14 7.74
C SER A 107 19.52 4.98 6.89
N GLU A 108 20.43 4.44 6.09
CA GLU A 108 20.43 3.03 5.76
C GLU A 108 21.42 2.40 6.78
N ILE A 109 20.99 1.45 7.63
CA ILE A 109 21.89 0.84 8.63
C ILE A 109 22.72 -0.25 7.99
N SER A 110 23.94 -0.54 8.43
CA SER A 110 24.63 -1.74 7.92
C SER A 110 23.79 -2.99 8.16
N HIS A 111 23.53 -3.78 7.11
CA HIS A 111 22.68 -4.96 7.22
C HIS A 111 23.31 -5.96 8.19
N PRO A 112 22.60 -6.38 9.26
CA PRO A 112 23.21 -7.14 10.35
C PRO A 112 23.75 -8.51 9.93
N ARG A 113 23.30 -9.02 8.77
CA ARG A 113 23.73 -10.31 8.21
C ARG A 113 24.43 -10.20 6.84
N ALA A 114 24.69 -8.99 6.35
CA ALA A 114 25.29 -8.76 5.04
C ALA A 114 26.24 -7.56 5.07
N HIS A 115 27.50 -7.83 5.43
CA HIS A 115 28.54 -6.80 5.51
C HIS A 115 28.68 -6.01 4.21
N GLY A 116 28.74 -4.68 4.32
CA GLY A 116 28.83 -3.76 3.19
C GLY A 116 27.50 -3.42 2.53
N GLN A 117 26.42 -4.13 2.87
CA GLN A 117 25.06 -3.76 2.48
C GLN A 117 24.44 -2.88 3.55
N LYS A 118 23.46 -2.08 3.16
CA LYS A 118 22.70 -1.28 4.10
C LYS A 118 21.22 -1.70 4.09
N SER A 119 20.51 -1.43 5.18
CA SER A 119 19.09 -1.69 5.34
C SER A 119 18.35 -0.38 5.35
N GLY A 120 17.41 -0.23 4.42
CA GLY A 120 16.54 0.93 4.35
C GLY A 120 15.57 1.00 5.53
N CYS A 121 15.03 2.18 5.77
CA CYS A 121 13.88 2.40 6.64
C CYS A 121 12.63 2.57 5.77
N GLY A 122 11.45 2.28 6.29
CA GLY A 122 10.23 2.39 5.49
C GLY A 122 8.97 1.91 6.19
N SER A 123 7.91 1.77 5.41
CA SER A 123 6.64 1.24 5.87
C SER A 123 6.33 -0.06 5.12
N HIS A 124 5.78 -1.07 5.78
CA HIS A 124 5.21 -2.25 5.11
C HIS A 124 3.71 -2.32 5.38
N ILE A 125 2.95 -2.74 4.36
CA ILE A 125 1.50 -2.87 4.45
C ILE A 125 1.12 -4.32 4.25
N HIS A 126 0.37 -4.89 5.18
CA HIS A 126 -0.03 -6.29 5.15
C HIS A 126 -1.50 -6.41 4.81
N PHE A 127 -1.83 -6.71 3.56
CA PHE A 127 -3.21 -6.89 3.13
C PHE A 127 -3.72 -8.31 3.42
N ARG A 128 -4.97 -8.43 3.84
CA ARG A 128 -5.65 -9.71 4.00
C ARG A 128 -7.12 -9.61 3.59
N PRO A 129 -7.60 -10.38 2.61
CA PRO A 129 -9.03 -10.46 2.31
C PRO A 129 -9.87 -10.76 3.56
N ARG A 130 -11.02 -10.10 3.65
CA ARG A 130 -11.93 -10.23 4.78
C ARG A 130 -12.79 -11.48 4.69
N LYS A 131 -12.45 -12.48 5.50
CA LYS A 131 -13.20 -13.74 5.59
C LYS A 131 -14.58 -13.56 6.24
N ASP A 132 -14.78 -12.47 6.97
CA ASP A 132 -16.05 -12.09 7.60
C ASP A 132 -17.04 -11.41 6.65
N VAL A 133 -16.68 -11.21 5.37
CA VAL A 133 -17.58 -10.67 4.34
C VAL A 133 -18.03 -11.81 3.41
N ASP A 134 -19.33 -12.07 3.36
CA ASP A 134 -19.91 -13.27 2.73
C ASP A 134 -19.45 -13.53 1.30
N TYR A 135 -19.54 -12.55 0.40
CA TYR A 135 -19.19 -12.73 -1.00
C TYR A 135 -17.68 -12.96 -1.20
N ILE A 136 -16.84 -12.44 -0.29
CA ILE A 136 -15.38 -12.65 -0.28
C ILE A 136 -15.07 -14.05 0.24
N SER A 137 -15.72 -14.47 1.32
CA SER A 137 -15.56 -15.81 1.89
C SER A 137 -16.01 -16.91 0.92
N ALA A 138 -17.11 -16.68 0.21
CA ALA A 138 -17.62 -17.61 -0.80
C ALA A 138 -16.66 -17.84 -1.98
N GLN A 139 -15.80 -16.87 -2.27
CA GLN A 139 -14.83 -16.87 -3.37
C GLN A 139 -13.40 -16.67 -2.82
N TRP A 140 -13.07 -17.37 -1.73
CA TRP A 140 -11.88 -17.07 -0.92
C TRP A 140 -10.58 -17.11 -1.70
N VAL A 141 -10.37 -18.14 -2.52
CA VAL A 141 -9.15 -18.28 -3.32
C VAL A 141 -9.07 -17.19 -4.37
N GLU A 142 -10.17 -16.93 -5.07
CA GLU A 142 -10.33 -15.90 -6.09
C GLU A 142 -10.08 -14.51 -5.51
N ALA A 143 -10.54 -14.23 -4.29
CA ALA A 143 -10.28 -12.99 -3.56
C ALA A 143 -8.78 -12.80 -3.34
N TRP A 144 -8.10 -13.79 -2.77
CA TRP A 144 -6.64 -13.74 -2.58
C TRP A 144 -5.87 -13.58 -3.90
N THR A 145 -6.22 -14.36 -4.92
CA THR A 145 -5.60 -14.27 -6.25
C THR A 145 -5.81 -12.89 -6.87
N SER A 146 -7.02 -12.35 -6.78
CA SER A 146 -7.37 -11.03 -7.32
C SER A 146 -6.65 -9.93 -6.56
N ALA A 147 -6.62 -9.94 -5.22
CA ALA A 147 -5.89 -8.95 -4.42
C ALA A 147 -4.40 -8.96 -4.75
N PHE A 148 -3.75 -10.14 -4.75
CA PHE A 148 -2.32 -10.25 -5.06
C PHE A 148 -2.01 -9.73 -6.47
N ASN A 149 -2.76 -10.17 -7.47
CA ASN A 149 -2.55 -9.75 -8.85
C ASN A 149 -2.90 -8.28 -9.08
N THR A 150 -3.83 -7.71 -8.31
CA THR A 150 -4.13 -6.27 -8.35
C THR A 150 -2.93 -5.49 -7.85
N LEU A 151 -2.42 -5.82 -6.66
CA LEU A 151 -1.24 -5.18 -6.08
C LEU A 151 -0.01 -5.30 -6.99
N VAL A 152 0.26 -6.48 -7.55
CA VAL A 152 1.37 -6.70 -8.49
C VAL A 152 1.27 -5.87 -9.77
N GLU A 153 0.06 -5.48 -10.17
CA GLU A 153 -0.16 -4.64 -11.34
C GLU A 153 -0.12 -3.15 -11.00
N THR A 154 -0.71 -2.75 -9.87
CA THR A 154 -0.90 -1.34 -9.51
C THR A 154 0.27 -0.73 -8.77
N VAL A 155 0.99 -1.50 -7.93
CA VAL A 155 2.11 -0.99 -7.13
C VAL A 155 3.18 -0.31 -7.99
N PRO A 156 3.63 -0.88 -9.13
CA PRO A 156 4.59 -0.21 -10.01
C PRO A 156 4.06 1.09 -10.62
N LEU A 157 2.74 1.26 -10.71
CA LEU A 157 2.05 2.44 -11.23
C LEU A 157 1.85 3.54 -10.17
N MET A 158 2.20 3.26 -8.92
CA MET A 158 2.08 4.16 -7.78
C MET A 158 3.44 4.57 -7.20
N LEU A 159 4.54 4.24 -7.87
CA LEU A 159 5.91 4.55 -7.41
C LEU A 159 6.16 6.02 -7.07
N PRO A 160 5.55 7.03 -7.73
CA PRO A 160 5.75 8.42 -7.33
C PRO A 160 5.24 8.75 -5.92
N MET A 161 4.36 7.92 -5.34
CA MET A 161 3.98 8.08 -3.93
C MET A 161 5.02 7.49 -2.97
N PHE A 162 6.00 6.74 -3.47
CA PHE A 162 6.94 6.00 -2.64
C PHE A 162 8.26 6.75 -2.48
N CYS A 163 8.56 7.67 -3.42
CA CYS A 163 9.78 8.45 -3.40
C CYS A 163 9.81 9.44 -2.23
N TYR A 164 10.99 9.67 -1.67
CA TYR A 164 11.20 10.73 -0.71
C TYR A 164 11.69 12.00 -1.44
N GLY A 165 11.32 13.16 -0.93
CA GLY A 165 11.82 14.44 -1.45
C GLY A 165 13.21 14.74 -0.91
N LEU A 166 14.15 15.07 -1.80
CA LEU A 166 15.35 15.82 -1.46
C LEU A 166 14.98 17.31 -1.47
N GLU A 167 14.53 17.82 -0.31
CA GLU A 167 13.97 19.18 -0.18
C GLU A 167 14.89 20.26 -0.74
N ASP A 168 16.20 20.20 -0.43
CA ASP A 168 17.19 21.20 -0.87
C ASP A 168 17.41 21.22 -2.40
N GLN A 169 17.07 20.14 -3.10
CA GLN A 169 17.32 19.96 -4.53
C GLN A 169 16.05 19.97 -5.37
N GLN A 170 14.87 20.00 -4.74
CA GLN A 170 13.57 19.83 -5.41
C GLN A 170 13.49 18.56 -6.28
N VAL A 171 14.21 17.51 -5.88
CA VAL A 171 14.25 16.22 -6.57
C VAL A 171 13.43 15.21 -5.77
N PHE A 172 12.46 14.58 -6.44
CA PHE A 172 11.76 13.41 -5.94
C PHE A 172 12.39 12.16 -6.53
N THR A 173 13.07 11.38 -5.70
CA THR A 173 13.78 10.15 -6.12
C THR A 173 13.80 9.16 -4.95
N PHE A 174 14.48 8.05 -5.12
CA PHE A 174 14.72 7.05 -4.08
C PHE A 174 16.17 7.07 -3.63
N ARG A 175 16.47 6.63 -2.39
CA ARG A 175 17.88 6.49 -1.96
C ARG A 175 18.49 5.32 -2.71
N GLY A 176 19.81 5.21 -2.62
CA GLY A 176 20.62 4.27 -3.39
C GLY A 176 20.17 2.80 -3.38
N GLN A 177 19.32 2.38 -2.44
CA GLN A 177 18.89 1.00 -2.27
C GLN A 177 17.36 0.76 -2.29
N ALA A 178 16.52 1.72 -2.67
CA ALA A 178 15.06 1.48 -2.56
C ALA A 178 14.53 0.34 -3.44
N LEU A 179 15.13 0.06 -4.61
CA LEU A 179 14.74 -1.12 -5.42
C LEU A 179 15.39 -2.42 -4.96
N TYR A 180 16.34 -2.37 -4.02
CA TYR A 180 17.06 -3.53 -3.48
C TYR A 180 16.18 -4.33 -2.50
N TRP A 181 15.35 -3.64 -1.71
CA TRP A 181 14.50 -4.23 -0.66
C TRP A 181 13.15 -4.79 -1.16
N ALA A 182 12.69 -4.26 -2.29
CA ALA A 182 11.37 -4.50 -2.84
C ALA A 182 11.47 -4.68 -4.36
N LYS A 183 12.03 -5.83 -4.79
CA LYS A 183 12.11 -6.13 -6.22
C LYS A 183 10.72 -6.10 -6.84
N ILE A 184 10.54 -5.30 -7.89
CA ILE A 184 9.28 -5.28 -8.64
C ILE A 184 9.12 -6.64 -9.33
N ILE A 185 8.17 -7.44 -8.85
CA ILE A 185 7.88 -8.74 -9.45
C ILE A 185 7.04 -8.59 -10.70
N LYS A 186 7.35 -9.44 -11.69
CA LYS A 186 6.55 -9.53 -12.91
C LYS A 186 5.53 -10.65 -12.91
N ARG A 187 5.60 -11.52 -11.90
CA ARG A 187 4.85 -12.76 -11.88
C ARG A 187 3.50 -12.56 -11.23
N ARG A 188 2.47 -12.83 -12.01
CA ARG A 188 1.10 -13.04 -11.53
C ARG A 188 0.91 -14.48 -11.08
N VAL A 189 -0.10 -14.72 -10.24
CA VAL A 189 -0.45 -16.05 -9.73
C VAL A 189 -1.81 -16.49 -10.26
N SER A 190 -1.99 -17.81 -10.36
CA SER A 190 -3.28 -18.44 -10.63
C SER A 190 -3.95 -18.90 -9.33
N ASN A 191 -5.25 -19.19 -9.36
CA ASN A 191 -5.98 -19.76 -8.22
C ASN A 191 -5.33 -21.06 -7.72
N THR A 192 -4.77 -21.88 -8.62
CA THR A 192 -4.04 -23.10 -8.24
C THR A 192 -2.78 -22.80 -7.45
N THR A 193 -2.02 -21.78 -7.85
CA THR A 193 -0.84 -21.33 -7.10
C THR A 193 -1.25 -20.70 -5.76
N THR A 194 -2.31 -19.89 -5.74
CA THR A 194 -2.84 -19.29 -4.51
C THR A 194 -3.32 -20.32 -3.49
N ARG A 195 -4.02 -21.38 -3.93
CA ARG A 195 -4.41 -22.49 -3.03
C ARG A 195 -3.22 -23.08 -2.29
N ARG A 196 -2.06 -23.22 -2.96
CA ARG A 196 -0.85 -23.70 -2.28
C ARG A 196 -0.38 -22.78 -1.15
N PHE A 197 -0.54 -21.47 -1.28
CA PHE A 197 -0.20 -20.54 -0.19
C PHE A 197 -1.22 -20.55 0.94
N ILE A 198 -2.51 -20.70 0.61
CA ILE A 198 -3.61 -20.71 1.59
C ILE A 198 -3.65 -22.04 2.37
N ASP A 199 -3.55 -23.17 1.67
CA ASP A 199 -3.79 -24.52 2.21
C ASP A 199 -2.53 -25.10 2.88
N LEU A 200 -1.34 -24.75 2.40
CA LEU A 200 -0.10 -25.30 2.95
C LEU A 200 0.34 -24.50 4.18
N SER A 201 1.13 -25.16 5.02
CA SER A 201 1.96 -24.58 6.08
C SER A 201 3.03 -23.62 5.53
N TYR A 202 2.69 -22.78 4.54
CA TYR A 202 3.61 -21.84 3.93
C TYR A 202 4.20 -20.97 5.04
N ILE A 203 5.50 -21.15 5.24
CA ILE A 203 6.33 -20.32 6.10
C ILE A 203 7.35 -19.75 5.15
N GLY A 204 7.30 -18.44 4.96
CA GLY A 204 8.12 -17.79 3.96
C GLY A 204 7.86 -16.29 3.91
N HIS A 205 8.93 -15.60 3.50
CA HIS A 205 8.99 -14.15 3.40
C HIS A 205 9.92 -13.80 2.22
N PRO A 206 9.43 -13.90 0.97
CA PRO A 206 10.22 -13.61 -0.21
C PRO A 206 10.48 -12.11 -0.29
N TYR A 207 11.68 -11.73 -0.74
CA TYR A 207 12.11 -10.33 -0.76
C TYR A 207 11.64 -9.58 -2.02
N ASP A 208 10.32 -9.45 -2.17
CA ASP A 208 9.65 -8.83 -3.31
C ASP A 208 8.80 -7.62 -2.88
N ALA A 209 8.55 -6.67 -3.79
CA ALA A 209 7.71 -5.49 -3.49
C ALA A 209 6.28 -5.82 -3.08
N VAL A 210 5.76 -6.93 -3.62
CA VAL A 210 4.49 -7.54 -3.24
C VAL A 210 4.74 -9.02 -3.02
N ALA A 211 4.50 -9.51 -1.81
CA ALA A 211 4.94 -10.83 -1.38
C ALA A 211 3.86 -11.55 -0.58
N TRP A 212 3.81 -12.87 -0.69
CA TRP A 212 3.10 -13.69 0.29
C TRP A 212 3.92 -13.71 1.57
N ASN A 213 3.31 -13.33 2.70
CA ASN A 213 4.03 -13.25 3.97
C ASN A 213 3.33 -14.08 5.05
N ARG A 214 4.09 -15.05 5.58
CA ARG A 214 3.79 -15.75 6.83
C ARG A 214 5.11 -16.09 7.52
N LYS A 215 5.59 -15.17 8.37
CA LYS A 215 6.88 -15.31 9.09
C LYS A 215 6.92 -16.55 10.01
N ILE A 216 5.82 -16.86 10.71
CA ILE A 216 5.71 -18.01 11.65
C ILE A 216 4.30 -18.62 11.60
N VAL A 217 4.12 -19.82 12.17
CA VAL A 217 2.86 -20.57 12.14
C VAL A 217 1.72 -19.80 12.80
N GLU A 218 2.03 -19.09 13.89
CA GLU A 218 1.11 -18.33 14.74
C GLU A 218 0.66 -17.02 14.09
N LYS A 219 1.41 -16.51 13.10
CA LYS A 219 1.03 -15.31 12.35
C LYS A 219 0.13 -15.68 11.16
N PRO A 220 -0.94 -14.90 10.87
CA PRO A 220 -1.78 -15.15 9.72
C PRO A 220 -1.02 -14.90 8.41
N LEU A 221 -1.42 -15.60 7.35
CA LEU A 221 -0.98 -15.27 5.99
C LEU A 221 -1.47 -13.85 5.63
N THR A 222 -0.60 -13.07 5.00
CA THR A 222 -0.89 -11.74 4.45
C THR A 222 -0.23 -11.57 3.08
N ILE A 223 -0.69 -10.58 2.31
CA ILE A 223 0.06 -10.04 1.16
C ILE A 223 0.79 -8.81 1.69
N GLU A 224 2.10 -8.92 1.82
CA GLU A 224 2.95 -7.80 2.22
C GLU A 224 3.27 -6.94 1.00
N MET A 225 3.10 -5.63 1.14
CA MET A 225 3.61 -4.62 0.22
C MET A 225 4.68 -3.82 0.94
N ARG A 226 5.88 -3.77 0.35
CA ARG A 226 7.01 -3.07 0.93
C ARG A 226 7.14 -1.68 0.33
N LEU A 227 7.04 -0.68 1.19
CA LEU A 227 7.11 0.73 0.83
C LEU A 227 8.37 1.33 1.46
N ASN A 228 9.50 1.05 0.82
CA ASN A 228 10.78 1.60 1.24
C ASN A 228 10.69 3.13 1.23
N GLU A 229 11.19 3.77 2.28
CA GLU A 229 11.32 5.23 2.38
C GLU A 229 9.98 6.00 2.36
N THR A 230 8.85 5.30 2.32
CA THR A 230 7.53 5.91 2.26
C THR A 230 7.08 6.31 3.64
N HIS A 231 6.86 7.62 3.84
CA HIS A 231 6.34 8.17 5.09
C HIS A 231 5.04 7.45 5.52
N PRO A 232 4.82 7.15 6.82
CA PRO A 232 3.64 6.40 7.27
C PRO A 232 2.31 7.01 6.82
N ALA A 233 2.21 8.34 6.76
CA ALA A 233 1.04 9.04 6.21
C ALA A 233 0.75 8.72 4.73
N ILE A 234 1.79 8.65 3.90
CA ILE A 234 1.64 8.37 2.47
C ILE A 234 1.33 6.89 2.25
N ALA A 235 2.03 6.01 2.99
CA ALA A 235 1.77 4.58 2.97
C ALA A 235 0.33 4.27 3.44
N TYR A 236 -0.18 5.03 4.41
CA TYR A 236 -1.58 4.93 4.81
C TYR A 236 -2.57 5.35 3.71
N GLU A 237 -2.30 6.45 3.01
CA GLU A 237 -3.10 6.86 1.84
C GLU A 237 -3.08 5.79 0.75
N LEU A 238 -1.90 5.23 0.46
CA LEU A 238 -1.73 4.12 -0.48
C LEU A 238 -2.56 2.90 -0.09
N ALA A 239 -2.63 2.56 1.20
CA ALA A 239 -3.47 1.46 1.68
C ALA A 239 -4.94 1.69 1.29
N ILE A 240 -5.45 2.92 1.44
CA ILE A 240 -6.84 3.28 1.09
C ILE A 240 -7.05 3.16 -0.41
N LEU A 241 -6.20 3.80 -1.21
CA LEU A 241 -6.27 3.77 -2.68
C LEU A 241 -6.30 2.34 -3.22
N LEU A 242 -5.34 1.52 -2.79
CA LEU A 242 -5.23 0.13 -3.23
C LEU A 242 -6.41 -0.73 -2.79
N ASN A 243 -6.94 -0.50 -1.58
CA ASN A 243 -8.12 -1.19 -1.08
C ASN A 243 -9.37 -0.86 -1.90
N ARG A 244 -9.53 0.41 -2.33
CA ARG A 244 -10.60 0.85 -3.24
C ARG A 244 -10.47 0.18 -4.60
N ILE A 245 -9.28 0.12 -5.18
CA ILE A 245 -9.05 -0.59 -6.45
C ILE A 245 -9.39 -2.08 -6.30
N ILE A 246 -8.93 -2.73 -5.24
CA ILE A 246 -9.24 -4.15 -4.95
C ILE A 246 -10.76 -4.36 -4.83
N ARG A 247 -11.48 -3.45 -4.16
CA ARG A 247 -12.93 -3.50 -4.04
C ARG A 247 -13.59 -3.49 -5.40
N LYS A 248 -13.22 -2.56 -6.27
CA LYS A 248 -13.79 -2.48 -7.62
C LYS A 248 -13.46 -3.71 -8.45
N CYS A 249 -12.28 -4.30 -8.28
CA CYS A 249 -11.94 -5.56 -8.92
C CYS A 249 -12.83 -6.72 -8.42
N TYR A 250 -13.12 -6.76 -7.12
CA TYR A 250 -14.03 -7.75 -6.54
C TYR A 250 -15.48 -7.54 -7.02
N GLU A 251 -15.97 -6.30 -7.01
CA GLU A 251 -17.31 -5.92 -7.52
C GLU A 251 -17.46 -6.28 -9.02
N ARG A 252 -16.37 -6.28 -9.80
CA ARG A 252 -16.34 -6.76 -11.20
C ARG A 252 -16.10 -8.29 -11.32
N GLY A 253 -16.41 -9.07 -10.29
CA GLY A 253 -16.25 -10.53 -10.31
C GLY A 253 -14.80 -11.01 -10.11
N PHE A 254 -14.06 -10.37 -9.20
CA PHE A 254 -12.67 -10.71 -8.86
C PHE A 254 -11.69 -10.60 -10.05
N ILE A 255 -11.95 -9.65 -10.96
CA ILE A 255 -11.16 -9.42 -12.17
C ILE A 255 -10.11 -8.34 -11.91
N SER A 256 -8.90 -8.78 -11.54
CA SER A 256 -7.72 -7.90 -11.36
C SER A 256 -7.26 -7.24 -12.67
N PRO A 257 -6.68 -6.02 -12.62
CA PRO A 257 -6.16 -5.33 -13.80
C PRO A 257 -5.03 -6.12 -14.45
N LYS A 258 -4.76 -5.89 -15.74
CA LYS A 258 -3.66 -6.50 -16.49
C LYS A 258 -3.26 -5.64 -17.69
N LEU A 259 -2.01 -5.17 -17.68
CA LEU A 259 -1.37 -4.46 -18.79
C LEU A 259 -1.21 -5.37 -20.01
N GLU A 260 -1.33 -4.79 -21.22
CA GLU A 260 -1.13 -5.52 -22.48
C GLU A 260 0.33 -5.93 -22.66
N ASP A 261 1.26 -4.98 -22.52
CA ASP A 261 2.71 -5.21 -22.58
C ASP A 261 3.35 -4.96 -21.22
N ARG A 262 2.94 -5.77 -20.24
CA ARG A 262 3.37 -5.63 -18.85
C ARG A 262 4.90 -5.68 -18.70
N ASN A 263 5.58 -6.55 -19.45
CA ASN A 263 7.03 -6.72 -19.29
C ASN A 263 7.77 -5.45 -19.74
N ARG A 264 7.45 -4.92 -20.92
CA ARG A 264 8.03 -3.66 -21.41
C ARG A 264 7.79 -2.51 -20.44
N VAL A 265 6.55 -2.31 -20.02
CA VAL A 265 6.19 -1.18 -19.13
C VAL A 265 6.96 -1.27 -17.82
N ILE A 266 7.00 -2.45 -17.19
CA ILE A 266 7.74 -2.64 -15.93
C ILE A 266 9.25 -2.50 -16.12
N ASP A 267 9.82 -3.00 -17.23
CA ASP A 267 11.25 -2.80 -17.52
C ASP A 267 11.62 -1.34 -17.71
N GLN A 268 10.77 -0.57 -18.38
CA GLN A 268 10.96 0.87 -18.55
C GLN A 268 10.86 1.60 -17.21
N ILE A 269 9.87 1.27 -16.38
CA ILE A 269 9.73 1.82 -15.02
C ILE A 269 10.98 1.53 -14.19
N VAL A 270 11.45 0.28 -14.15
CA VAL A 270 12.66 -0.09 -13.40
C VAL A 270 13.87 0.69 -13.91
N ARG A 271 14.06 0.78 -15.24
CA ARG A 271 15.18 1.52 -15.84
C ARG A 271 15.14 3.01 -15.51
N VAL A 272 13.96 3.63 -15.59
CA VAL A 272 13.75 5.05 -15.25
C VAL A 272 14.04 5.29 -13.78
N THR A 273 13.55 4.42 -12.89
CA THR A 273 13.79 4.52 -11.46
C THR A 273 15.28 4.35 -11.13
N SER A 274 15.97 3.37 -11.70
CA SER A 274 17.43 3.22 -11.55
C SER A 274 18.18 4.46 -12.02
N ARG A 275 17.81 5.03 -13.17
CA ARG A 275 18.40 6.28 -13.67
C ARG A 275 18.17 7.45 -12.70
N SER A 276 16.95 7.59 -12.19
CA SER A 276 16.57 8.63 -11.22
C SER A 276 17.45 8.56 -9.96
N ILE A 277 17.74 7.35 -9.47
CA ILE A 277 18.62 7.11 -8.31
C ILE A 277 20.08 7.41 -8.67
N GLU A 278 20.59 6.83 -9.76
CA GLU A 278 22.01 6.94 -10.15
C GLU A 278 22.44 8.38 -10.47
N ARG A 279 21.51 9.19 -10.98
CA ARG A 279 21.79 10.54 -11.48
C ARG A 279 21.16 11.65 -10.65
N ASN A 280 20.44 11.32 -9.57
CA ASN A 280 19.62 12.26 -8.80
C ASN A 280 18.69 13.11 -9.69
N GLU A 281 18.09 12.48 -10.70
CA GLU A 281 17.12 13.13 -11.59
C GLU A 281 15.70 12.95 -11.03
N ASN A 282 14.81 13.93 -11.25
CA ASN A 282 13.44 13.87 -10.75
C ASN A 282 12.66 12.70 -11.40
N LEU A 283 12.19 11.77 -10.57
CA LEU A 283 11.48 10.58 -11.00
C LEU A 283 10.18 10.91 -11.77
N TYR A 284 9.44 11.93 -11.34
CA TYR A 284 8.20 12.34 -12.00
C TYR A 284 8.46 12.68 -13.46
N THR A 285 9.47 13.52 -13.73
CA THR A 285 9.86 13.89 -15.09
C THR A 285 10.30 12.67 -15.91
N LEU A 286 11.07 11.76 -15.33
CA LEU A 286 11.54 10.58 -16.05
C LEU A 286 10.43 9.58 -16.36
N LEU A 287 9.40 9.48 -15.51
CA LEU A 287 8.27 8.59 -15.75
C LEU A 287 7.40 9.04 -16.94
N GLU A 288 7.44 10.31 -17.34
CA GLU A 288 6.80 10.75 -18.59
C GLU A 288 7.34 10.02 -19.82
N MET A 289 8.59 9.53 -19.77
CA MET A 289 9.21 8.75 -20.85
C MET A 289 8.66 7.31 -20.97
N VAL A 290 7.84 6.87 -20.02
CA VAL A 290 7.17 5.56 -20.07
C VAL A 290 5.84 5.75 -20.79
N GLU A 291 5.88 5.57 -22.11
CA GLU A 291 4.78 5.85 -23.03
C GLU A 291 3.94 4.61 -23.38
N ASP A 292 2.77 4.89 -23.96
CA ASP A 292 1.84 3.92 -24.54
C ASP A 292 1.41 2.83 -23.54
N ILE A 293 0.87 3.24 -22.39
CA ILE A 293 0.43 2.31 -21.36
C ILE A 293 -1.01 1.89 -21.65
N SER A 294 -1.22 0.61 -21.93
CA SER A 294 -2.53 0.04 -22.18
C SER A 294 -2.81 -1.19 -21.33
N PHE A 295 -4.10 -1.38 -21.02
CA PHE A 295 -4.63 -2.57 -20.36
C PHE A 295 -5.32 -3.49 -21.37
N MET A 296 -5.26 -4.79 -21.10
CA MET A 296 -6.02 -5.75 -21.90
C MET A 296 -7.52 -5.40 -21.83
N PRO A 297 -8.30 -5.57 -22.91
CA PRO A 297 -9.73 -5.30 -22.90
C PRO A 297 -10.45 -6.00 -21.73
N GLY A 298 -11.20 -5.23 -20.94
CA GLY A 298 -11.92 -5.72 -19.76
C GLY A 298 -11.02 -6.03 -18.56
N ARG A 299 -9.73 -5.69 -18.62
CA ARG A 299 -8.72 -5.83 -17.57
C ARG A 299 -8.05 -4.49 -17.22
N GLU A 300 -8.74 -3.39 -17.49
CA GLU A 300 -8.37 -2.06 -17.02
C GLU A 300 -8.41 -2.03 -15.49
N ILE A 301 -7.68 -1.08 -14.89
CA ILE A 301 -8.03 -0.64 -13.54
C ILE A 301 -9.48 -0.15 -13.62
N PRO A 302 -10.41 -0.62 -12.78
CA PRO A 302 -11.81 -0.22 -12.89
C PRO A 302 -11.95 1.31 -12.85
N LEU A 303 -12.99 1.88 -13.47
CA LEU A 303 -13.22 3.33 -13.59
C LEU A 303 -12.18 4.11 -14.43
N LEU A 304 -11.08 3.48 -14.82
CA LEU A 304 -10.03 4.11 -15.62
C LEU A 304 -10.16 3.78 -17.11
N ASN A 305 -9.50 4.59 -17.92
CA ASN A 305 -9.40 4.36 -19.35
C ASN A 305 -8.56 3.11 -19.65
N ARG A 306 -8.76 2.55 -20.83
CA ARG A 306 -7.97 1.40 -21.29
C ARG A 306 -6.53 1.77 -21.64
N GLY A 307 -6.29 3.00 -22.09
CA GLY A 307 -4.98 3.43 -22.60
C GLY A 307 -4.65 4.86 -22.18
N TYR A 308 -3.36 5.09 -21.98
CA TYR A 308 -2.79 6.37 -21.58
C TYR A 308 -1.55 6.67 -22.41
N PRO A 309 -1.34 7.95 -22.79
CA PRO A 309 -0.18 8.35 -23.57
C PRO A 309 1.14 8.16 -22.80
N ASN A 310 1.11 8.31 -21.48
CA ASN A 310 2.27 8.07 -20.61
C ASN A 310 1.86 7.69 -19.18
N TYR A 311 2.85 7.29 -18.39
CA TYR A 311 2.71 6.93 -16.98
C TYR A 311 2.07 8.00 -16.12
N LEU A 312 2.48 9.26 -16.29
CA LEU A 312 2.04 10.32 -15.39
C LEU A 312 0.56 10.63 -15.56
N GLU A 313 0.04 10.54 -16.79
CA GLU A 313 -1.41 10.67 -17.03
C GLU A 313 -2.20 9.53 -16.39
N LEU A 314 -1.72 8.29 -16.49
CA LEU A 314 -2.33 7.16 -15.77
C LEU A 314 -2.27 7.36 -14.25
N PHE A 315 -1.11 7.76 -13.71
CA PHE A 315 -0.92 7.99 -12.29
C PHE A 315 -1.87 9.08 -11.76
N LYS A 316 -1.98 10.22 -12.46
CA LYS A 316 -2.92 11.29 -12.11
C LYS A 316 -4.36 10.80 -12.16
N ASP A 317 -4.72 9.97 -13.14
CA ASP A 317 -6.07 9.44 -13.27
C ASP A 317 -6.40 8.45 -12.15
N ILE A 318 -5.44 7.62 -11.72
CA ILE A 318 -5.58 6.80 -10.51
C ILE A 318 -5.88 7.70 -9.30
N LEU A 319 -5.07 8.74 -9.05
CA LEU A 319 -5.26 9.65 -7.91
C LEU A 319 -6.58 10.44 -7.93
N ARG A 320 -7.16 10.67 -9.12
CA ARG A 320 -8.42 11.42 -9.26
C ARG A 320 -9.64 10.55 -9.02
N ASN A 321 -9.58 9.28 -9.42
CA ASN A 321 -10.73 8.37 -9.39
C ASN A 321 -10.74 7.45 -8.16
N TYR A 322 -9.67 7.43 -7.38
CA TYR A 322 -9.50 6.55 -6.22
C TYR A 322 -9.07 7.28 -4.99
#